data_AF-A0ABD3T062-F1
#
_entry.id   AF-A0ABD3T062-F1
#
_cell.length_a   1.000
_cell.length_b   1.000
_cell.length_c   1.000
_cell.angle_alpha   90.00
_cell.angle_beta   90.00
_cell.angle_gamma   90.00
#
_symmetry.space_group_name_H-M   'P 1'
#
loop_
_entity.id
_entity.type
_entity.pdbx_description
1 polymer ?
#
loop_
_entity_poly.entity_id
_entity_poly.type
_entity_poly.pdbx_seq_one_letter_code
_entity_poly.pdbx_strand_id
1 'polypeptide(L)' 'MDGLRAKHIIEAENPKVTAFILKPNVGHILDFCCNRVWVRVNEKGKVIADPNPPMIG' A
#
# COMPACT_ATOMS: atom_id res chain seq x y z
N MET A 1 -4.12 2.13 12.14
CA MET A 1 -4.81 2.82 11.05
C MET A 1 -5.56 1.78 10.22
N ASP A 2 -6.77 2.04 9.74
CA ASP A 2 -7.44 1.15 8.79
C ASP A 2 -6.93 1.41 7.36
N GLY A 3 -6.99 0.40 6.49
CA GLY A 3 -6.45 0.49 5.13
C GLY A 3 -7.15 1.52 4.24
N LEU A 4 -8.44 1.77 4.44
CA LEU A 4 -9.20 2.73 3.63
C LEU A 4 -8.80 4.17 3.97
N ARG A 5 -8.65 4.48 5.26
CA ARG A 5 -8.15 5.76 5.72
C ARG A 5 -6.72 6.00 5.25
N ALA A 6 -5.86 4.99 5.27
CA ALA A 6 -4.50 5.10 4.74
C ALA A 6 -4.50 5.39 3.23
N LYS A 7 -5.31 4.67 2.46
CA LYS A 7 -5.51 4.92 1.02
C LYS A 7 -5.91 6.39 0.76
N HIS A 8 -6.94 6.88 1.46
CA HIS A 8 -7.40 8.26 1.28
C HIS A 8 -6.33 9.30 1.63
N ILE A 9 -5.57 9.08 2.70
CA ILE A 9 -4.47 9.99 3.07
C ILE A 9 -3.40 10.02 1.98
N ILE A 10 -2.95 8.85 1.51
CA ILE A 10 -1.91 8.74 0.48
C ILE A 10 -2.33 9.44 -0.82
N GLU A 11 -3.55 9.18 -1.29
CA GLU A 11 -4.06 9.77 -2.53
C GLU A 11 -4.32 11.28 -2.39
N ALA A 12 -4.68 11.75 -1.20
CA ALA A 12 -4.83 13.18 -0.92
C ALA A 12 -3.48 13.91 -0.84
N GLU A 13 -2.46 13.30 -0.22
CA GLU A 13 -1.13 13.88 -0.08
C GLU A 13 -0.33 13.85 -1.38
N ASN A 14 -0.56 12.83 -2.23
CA ASN A 14 0.04 12.74 -3.55
C ASN A 14 -0.99 12.31 -4.61
N PRO A 15 -1.68 13.26 -5.26
CA PRO A 15 -2.70 12.96 -6.27
C PRO A 15 -2.19 12.24 -7.52
N LYS A 16 -0.87 12.08 -7.68
CA LYS A 16 -0.26 11.35 -8.81
C LYS A 16 -0.10 9.85 -8.52
N VAL A 17 -0.43 9.38 -7.33
CA VAL A 17 -0.36 7.96 -6.96
C VAL A 17 -1.74 7.37 -6.75
N THR A 18 -1.87 6.08 -7.04
CA THR A 18 -3.04 5.27 -6.71
C THR A 18 -2.65 4.26 -5.63
N ALA A 19 -3.38 4.27 -4.52
CA ALA A 19 -3.14 3.36 -3.41
C ALA A 19 -4.08 2.13 -3.48
N PHE A 20 -3.50 0.93 -3.34
CA PHE A 20 -4.23 -0.34 -3.44
C PHE A 20 -4.13 -1.10 -2.12
N ILE A 21 -5.29 -1.50 -1.58
CA ILE A 21 -5.34 -2.32 -0.36
C ILE A 21 -4.95 -3.75 -0.71
N LEU A 22 -3.86 -4.25 -0.11
CA LEU A 22 -3.38 -5.60 -0.26
C LEU A 22 -3.77 -6.45 0.95
N LYS A 23 -4.68 -7.41 0.74
CA LYS A 23 -5.10 -8.37 1.76
C LYS A 23 -4.00 -9.44 1.99
N PRO A 24 -4.00 -10.10 3.15
CA PRO A 24 -3.09 -11.22 3.41
C PRO A 24 -3.17 -12.29 2.32
N ASN A 25 -2.04 -12.91 1.99
CA ASN A 25 -1.92 -14.01 1.03
C ASN A 25 -2.35 -13.69 -0.42
N VAL A 26 -2.53 -12.41 -0.76
CA VAL A 26 -2.77 -11.97 -2.14
C VAL A 26 -1.45 -11.60 -2.79
N GLY A 27 -1.16 -12.23 -3.93
CA GLY A 27 -0.02 -11.86 -4.79
C GLY A 27 -0.21 -10.46 -5.36
N HIS A 28 0.89 -9.72 -5.51
CA HIS A 28 0.89 -8.39 -6.11
C HIS A 28 2.13 -8.24 -7.00
N ILE A 29 2.08 -7.25 -7.88
CA ILE A 29 3.19 -6.97 -8.79
C ILE A 29 4.32 -6.30 -8.00
N LEU A 30 5.55 -6.81 -8.19
CA LEU A 30 6.77 -6.38 -7.50
C LEU A 30 7.59 -5.36 -8.31
N ASP A 31 7.07 -4.88 -9.44
CA ASP A 31 7.73 -3.84 -10.23
C ASP A 31 7.76 -2.50 -9.49
N PHE A 32 8.86 -1.76 -9.69
CA PHE A 32 9.00 -0.41 -9.18
C PHE A 32 8.12 0.55 -9.99
N CYS A 33 7.20 1.23 -9.31
CA CYS A 33 6.20 2.06 -9.96
C CYS A 33 5.89 3.29 -9.10
N CYS A 34 6.24 4.49 -9.57
CA CYS A 34 6.12 5.72 -8.77
C CYS A 34 4.66 6.17 -8.57
N ASN A 35 3.73 5.73 -9.40
CA ASN A 35 2.31 6.08 -9.32
C ASN A 35 1.48 5.02 -8.57
N ARG A 36 2.12 4.06 -7.89
CA ARG A 36 1.43 2.97 -7.19
C ARG A 36 1.97 2.77 -5.78
N VAL A 37 1.06 2.67 -4.82
CA VAL A 37 1.39 2.34 -3.43
C VAL A 37 0.56 1.15 -2.96
N TRP A 38 1.22 0.12 -2.43
CA TRP A 38 0.55 -1.02 -1.81
C TRP A 38 0.32 -0.77 -0.32
N VAL A 39 -0.94 -0.77 0.11
CA VAL A 39 -1.33 -0.65 1.51
C VAL A 39 -1.61 -2.05 2.06
N ARG A 40 -0.61 -2.66 2.70
CA ARG A 40 -0.79 -3.98 3.30
C ARG A 40 -1.65 -3.92 4.54
N VAL A 41 -2.63 -4.80 4.64
CA VAL A 41 -3.49 -4.93 5.81
C VAL A 41 -3.47 -6.36 6.36
N ASN A 42 -3.72 -6.50 7.65
CA ASN A 42 -4.03 -7.80 8.25
C ASN A 42 -5.49 -8.21 7.98
N GLU A 43 -5.88 -9.39 8.48
CA GLU A 43 -7.25 -9.92 8.35
C GLU A 43 -8.33 -8.99 8.95
N LYS A 44 -7.95 -8.12 9.90
CA LYS A 44 -8.82 -7.13 10.52
C LYS A 44 -8.87 -5.81 9.75
N GLY A 45 -8.27 -5.73 8.56
CA GLY A 45 -8.22 -4.53 7.72
C GLY A 45 -7.34 -3.40 8.28
N LYS A 46 -6.54 -3.66 9.31
CA LYS A 46 -5.59 -2.68 9.85
C LYS A 46 -4.30 -2.73 9.06
N VAL A 47 -3.79 -1.55 8.72
CA VAL A 47 -2.47 -1.39 8.10
C VAL A 47 -1.44 -2.09 8.98
N ILE A 48 -0.72 -3.03 8.39
CA ILE A 48 0.49 -3.58 8.98
C ILE A 48 1.64 -2.75 8.45
N ALA A 49 2.56 -2.38 9.34
CA ALA A 49 3.82 -1.80 8.89
C ALA A 49 4.49 -2.84 8.00
N ASP A 50 4.62 -2.55 6.71
CA ASP A 50 5.45 -3.35 5.82
C ASP A 50 6.91 -2.93 6.11
N PRO A 51 7.79 -3.84 6.58
CA PRO A 51 9.15 -3.50 6.95
C PRO A 51 10.10 -3.34 5.74
N ASN A 52 9.61 -3.50 4.51
CA ASN A 52 10.49 -3.46 3.35
C ASN A 52 10.68 -2.03 2.81
N PRO A 53 11.89 -1.44 2.93
CA PRO A 53 12.27 -0.32 2.08
C PRO A 53 12.18 -0.78 0.61
N PRO A 54 12.04 0.15 -0.35
CA PRO A 54 12.03 -0.21 -1.76
C PRO A 54 13.24 -1.09 -2.05
N MET A 55 13.02 -2.31 -2.56
CA MET A 55 14.11 -3.11 -3.11
C MET A 55 14.59 -2.38 -4.36
N ILE A 56 15.64 -1.58 -4.20
CA ILE A 56 16.41 -1.01 -5.30
C ILE A 56 17.17 -2.20 -5.90
N GLY A 57 16.62 -2.73 -7.00
CA GLY A 57 17.36 -3.57 -7.94
C GLY A 57 17.87 -2.72 -9.09
#